data_AF-A0A656CEQ2-F1
#
_entry.id   AF-A0A656CEQ2-F1
#
_cell.length_a   1.000
_cell.length_b   1.000
_cell.length_c   1.000
_cell.angle_alpha   90.00
_cell.angle_beta   90.00
_cell.angle_gamma   90.00
#
_symmetry.space_group_name_H-M   'P 1'
#
loop_
_entity.id
_entity.type
_entity.pdbx_description
1 polymer ?
#
loop_
_entity_poly.entity_id
_entity_poly.type
_entity_poly.pdbx_seq_one_letter_code
_entity_poly.pdbx_strand_id
1 'polypeptide(L)'
;MDTNFNAALYQEEMLSLVNTAIKKLKAEHPDYTVFTISLTTDFASGVSAVHFDSRASSERYLKNEAEQYQKYLQAGNLSMAEMYAPTGEIRITNPADFELPFYAEIQNESFSLNFEEEQEDEDSELEDEASCVYWEEATPILKQVAAVAYRTAKSELNVDTEAFEVSYNGPEDWYYPLEK
;
A
#
# COMPACT_ATOMS: atom_id res chain seq x y z
N MET A 1 2.06 -8.94 26.41
CA MET A 1 0.66 -9.26 26.14
C MET A 1 0.67 -10.36 25.11
N ASP A 2 -0.14 -11.41 25.24
CA ASP A 2 -0.38 -12.32 24.11
C ASP A 2 -1.15 -11.52 23.06
N THR A 3 -0.50 -11.20 21.96
CA THR A 3 -1.14 -10.59 20.81
C THR A 3 -2.08 -11.66 20.24
N ASN A 4 -3.35 -11.34 20.00
CA ASN A 4 -4.28 -12.27 19.32
C ASN A 4 -3.92 -12.40 17.82
N PHE A 5 -2.66 -12.24 17.45
CA PHE A 5 -2.16 -12.29 16.08
C PHE A 5 -1.80 -13.72 15.70
N ASN A 6 -2.50 -14.26 14.71
CA ASN A 6 -2.21 -15.53 14.11
C ASN A 6 -1.38 -15.32 12.84
N ALA A 7 -0.05 -15.27 13.01
CA ALA A 7 0.91 -15.09 11.92
C ALA A 7 0.73 -16.08 10.76
N ALA A 8 0.44 -17.35 11.05
CA ALA A 8 0.26 -18.37 10.02
C ALA A 8 -1.01 -18.10 9.19
N LEU A 9 -2.12 -17.76 9.85
CA LEU A 9 -3.36 -17.41 9.17
C LEU A 9 -3.21 -16.13 8.34
N TYR A 10 -2.57 -15.10 8.90
CA TYR A 10 -2.31 -13.85 8.19
C TYR A 10 -1.50 -14.08 6.90
N GLN A 11 -0.47 -14.94 6.97
CA GLN A 11 0.30 -15.32 5.80
C GLN A 11 -0.56 -16.02 4.73
N GLU A 12 -1.42 -16.96 5.13
CA GLU A 12 -2.33 -17.66 4.20
C GLU A 12 -3.34 -16.69 3.55
N GLU A 13 -3.92 -15.80 4.35
CA GLU A 13 -4.84 -14.76 3.91
C GLU A 13 -4.19 -13.84 2.86
N MET A 14 -3.01 -13.31 3.17
CA MET A 14 -2.29 -12.40 2.27
C MET A 14 -1.83 -13.09 0.98
N LEU A 15 -1.38 -14.35 1.04
CA LEU A 15 -1.05 -15.14 -0.15
C LEU A 15 -2.30 -15.41 -1.01
N SER A 16 -3.43 -15.73 -0.37
CA SER A 16 -4.70 -15.96 -1.06
C SER A 16 -5.19 -14.69 -1.75
N LEU A 17 -5.12 -13.54 -1.06
CA LEU A 17 -5.46 -12.24 -1.58
C LEU A 17 -4.63 -11.88 -2.83
N VAL A 18 -3.30 -11.98 -2.74
CA VAL A 18 -2.40 -11.70 -3.88
C VAL A 18 -2.70 -12.60 -5.08
N ASN A 19 -2.84 -13.91 -4.86
CA ASN A 19 -3.14 -14.84 -5.94
C ASN A 19 -4.49 -14.55 -6.59
N THR A 20 -5.48 -14.17 -5.80
CA THR A 20 -6.81 -13.78 -6.29
C THR A 20 -6.74 -12.50 -7.10
N ALA A 21 -6.06 -11.47 -6.60
CA ALA A 21 -5.86 -10.19 -7.27
C ALA A 21 -5.17 -10.35 -8.63
N ILE A 22 -4.08 -11.12 -8.69
CA ILE A 22 -3.33 -11.38 -9.93
C ILE A 22 -4.20 -12.12 -10.95
N LYS A 23 -4.90 -13.18 -10.53
CA LYS A 23 -5.80 -13.94 -11.43
C LYS A 23 -6.93 -13.07 -11.95
N LYS A 24 -7.53 -12.26 -11.09
CA LYS A 24 -8.61 -11.33 -11.42
C LYS A 24 -8.11 -10.29 -12.44
N LEU A 25 -6.95 -9.66 -12.20
CA LEU A 25 -6.36 -8.68 -13.11
C LEU A 25 -6.07 -9.28 -14.49
N LYS A 26 -5.49 -10.48 -14.53
CA LYS A 26 -5.22 -11.20 -15.78
C LYS A 26 -6.49 -11.48 -16.60
N ALA A 27 -7.61 -11.75 -15.92
CA ALA A 27 -8.87 -12.08 -16.56
C ALA A 27 -9.62 -10.82 -17.03
N GLU A 28 -9.68 -9.78 -16.20
CA GLU A 28 -10.44 -8.56 -16.46
C GLU A 28 -9.65 -7.55 -17.33
N HIS A 29 -8.33 -7.54 -17.21
CA HIS A 29 -7.44 -6.57 -17.86
C HIS A 29 -6.18 -7.25 -18.45
N PRO A 30 -6.32 -8.17 -19.43
CA PRO A 30 -5.19 -8.93 -19.97
C PRO A 30 -4.10 -8.08 -20.63
N ASP A 31 -4.46 -6.87 -21.11
CA ASP A 31 -3.54 -5.94 -21.77
C ASP A 31 -2.92 -4.91 -20.80
N TYR A 32 -3.32 -4.92 -19.52
CA TYR A 32 -2.81 -3.98 -18.53
C TYR A 32 -1.33 -4.25 -18.24
N THR A 33 -0.50 -3.23 -18.36
CA THR A 33 0.92 -3.31 -18.03
C THR A 33 1.12 -2.85 -16.60
N VAL A 34 1.39 -3.79 -15.70
CA VAL A 34 1.58 -3.50 -14.27
C VAL A 34 2.93 -2.83 -14.06
N PHE A 35 2.91 -1.64 -13.49
CA PHE A 35 4.10 -0.88 -13.13
C PHE A 35 4.42 -1.01 -11.64
N THR A 36 3.38 -0.96 -10.80
CA THR A 36 3.52 -1.09 -9.35
C THR A 36 2.39 -1.98 -8.81
N ILE A 37 2.72 -2.87 -7.88
CA ILE A 37 1.74 -3.53 -6.99
C ILE A 37 2.02 -3.03 -5.58
N SER A 38 0.99 -2.63 -4.83
CA SER A 38 1.14 -2.38 -3.39
C SER A 38 0.27 -3.33 -2.58
N LEU A 39 0.82 -3.87 -1.49
CA LEU A 39 0.11 -4.66 -0.50
C LEU A 39 -0.11 -3.80 0.74
N THR A 40 -1.36 -3.65 1.18
CA THR A 40 -1.65 -2.89 2.39
C THR A 40 -2.42 -3.75 3.37
N THR A 41 -2.07 -3.66 4.65
CA THR A 41 -2.93 -4.10 5.76
C THR A 41 -3.16 -2.92 6.67
N ASP A 42 -4.42 -2.58 6.89
CA ASP A 42 -4.83 -1.64 7.91
C ASP A 42 -5.33 -2.42 9.13
N PHE A 43 -4.52 -2.44 10.19
CA PHE A 43 -4.86 -3.16 11.42
C PHE A 43 -6.04 -2.54 12.19
N ALA A 44 -6.35 -1.25 11.97
CA ALA A 44 -7.46 -0.58 12.63
C ALA A 44 -8.81 -1.06 12.06
N SER A 45 -8.91 -1.20 10.74
CA SER A 45 -10.11 -1.76 10.08
C SER A 45 -10.09 -3.29 9.92
N GLY A 46 -8.90 -3.89 10.06
CA GLY A 46 -8.64 -5.29 9.78
C GLY A 46 -8.84 -5.69 8.33
N VAL A 47 -8.64 -4.73 7.42
CA VAL A 47 -8.73 -4.95 5.99
C VAL A 47 -7.33 -5.03 5.41
N SER A 48 -7.14 -6.00 4.52
CA SER A 48 -5.98 -6.06 3.64
C SER A 48 -6.39 -5.91 2.20
N ALA A 49 -5.56 -5.22 1.40
CA ALA A 49 -5.84 -4.90 0.01
C ALA A 49 -4.61 -5.05 -0.90
N VAL A 50 -4.89 -5.30 -2.18
CA VAL A 50 -3.91 -5.27 -3.27
C VAL A 50 -4.28 -4.17 -4.25
N HIS A 51 -3.32 -3.33 -4.56
CA HIS A 51 -3.46 -2.18 -5.45
C HIS A 51 -2.58 -2.38 -6.69
N PHE A 52 -3.03 -1.90 -7.85
CA PHE A 52 -2.23 -1.91 -9.07
C PHE A 52 -2.16 -0.51 -9.68
N ASP A 53 -0.99 -0.15 -10.16
CA ASP A 53 -0.80 1.09 -10.92
C ASP A 53 -0.04 0.83 -12.22
N SER A 54 -0.31 1.68 -13.20
CA SER A 54 0.38 1.69 -14.49
C SER A 54 1.34 2.88 -14.55
N ARG A 55 2.39 2.75 -15.36
CA ARG A 55 3.35 3.84 -15.56
C ARG A 55 2.65 5.11 -16.07
N ALA A 56 1.71 4.96 -16.99
CA ALA A 56 0.98 6.08 -17.57
C ALA A 56 0.11 6.80 -16.53
N SER A 57 -0.46 6.07 -15.57
CA SER A 57 -1.19 6.65 -14.44
C SER A 57 -0.25 7.42 -13.53
N SER A 58 0.82 6.79 -13.06
CA SER A 58 1.86 7.41 -12.23
C SER A 58 2.44 8.69 -12.85
N GLU A 59 2.87 8.64 -14.10
CA GLU A 59 3.45 9.80 -14.79
C GLU A 59 2.45 10.96 -14.92
N ARG A 60 1.18 10.64 -15.19
CA ARG A 60 0.11 11.64 -15.27
C ARG A 60 -0.16 12.27 -13.90
N TYR A 61 -0.20 11.46 -12.84
CA TYR A 61 -0.40 11.94 -11.48
C TYR A 61 0.72 12.89 -11.05
N LEU A 62 1.98 12.46 -11.19
CA LEU A 62 3.15 13.26 -10.81
C LEU A 62 3.26 14.56 -11.62
N LYS A 63 2.87 14.53 -12.91
CA LYS A 63 2.77 15.74 -13.72
C LYS A 63 1.72 16.71 -13.15
N ASN A 64 0.56 16.20 -12.75
CA ASN A 64 -0.48 17.04 -12.15
C ASN A 64 -0.02 17.65 -10.83
N GLU A 65 0.67 16.89 -9.97
CA GLU A 65 1.26 17.43 -8.74
C GLU A 65 2.28 18.54 -9.03
N ALA A 66 3.16 18.34 -10.00
CA ALA A 66 4.11 19.37 -10.43
C ALA A 66 3.40 20.62 -10.97
N GLU A 67 2.28 20.47 -11.68
CA GLU A 67 1.46 21.61 -12.12
C GLU A 67 0.79 22.34 -10.93
N GLN A 68 0.31 21.60 -9.92
CA GLN A 68 -0.26 22.17 -8.70
C GLN A 68 0.78 22.92 -7.88
N TYR A 69 1.98 22.35 -7.74
CA TYR A 69 3.14 23.00 -7.13
C TYR A 69 3.41 24.37 -7.75
N GLN A 70 3.49 24.43 -9.08
CA GLN A 70 3.73 25.70 -9.79
C GLN A 70 2.60 26.71 -9.59
N LYS A 71 1.34 26.28 -9.54
CA LYS A 71 0.20 27.17 -9.26
C LYS A 71 0.30 27.78 -7.85
N TYR A 72 0.64 26.99 -6.84
CA TYR A 72 0.77 27.50 -5.47
C TYR A 72 1.97 28.46 -5.31
N LEU A 73 3.09 28.17 -5.98
CA LEU A 73 4.23 29.09 -6.03
C LEU A 73 3.83 30.44 -6.66
N GLN A 74 3.12 30.43 -7.78
CA GLN A 74 2.65 31.66 -8.45
C GLN A 74 1.65 32.44 -7.60
N ALA A 75 0.84 31.76 -6.80
CA ALA A 75 -0.10 32.37 -5.86
C ALA A 75 0.57 32.87 -4.56
N GLY A 76 1.88 32.63 -4.37
CA GLY A 76 2.60 32.96 -3.14
C GLY A 76 2.24 32.09 -1.94
N ASN A 77 1.57 30.96 -2.14
CA ASN A 77 1.15 30.05 -1.07
C ASN A 77 2.21 28.96 -0.86
N LEU A 78 3.28 29.31 -0.15
CA LEU A 78 4.44 28.43 0.06
C LEU A 78 4.10 27.17 0.86
N SER A 79 3.20 27.27 1.84
CA SER A 79 2.76 26.13 2.66
C SER A 79 2.07 25.07 1.82
N MET A 80 1.15 25.47 0.94
CA MET A 80 0.54 24.53 -0.01
C MET A 80 1.53 24.05 -1.06
N ALA A 81 2.43 24.90 -1.54
CA ALA A 81 3.43 24.48 -2.51
C ALA A 81 4.31 23.34 -1.95
N GLU A 82 4.76 23.43 -0.70
CA GLU A 82 5.61 22.39 -0.10
C GLU A 82 4.95 21.00 -0.14
N MET A 83 3.64 20.91 0.06
CA MET A 83 2.91 19.63 0.01
C MET A 83 2.89 18.96 -1.39
N TYR A 84 3.10 19.73 -2.46
CA TYR A 84 3.17 19.23 -3.83
C TYR A 84 4.59 19.28 -4.40
N ALA A 85 5.60 19.52 -3.55
CA ALA A 85 6.97 19.64 -4.01
C ALA A 85 7.39 18.38 -4.78
N PRO A 86 7.96 18.51 -5.99
CA PRO A 86 8.40 17.35 -6.77
C PRO A 86 9.43 16.53 -5.99
N THR A 87 9.11 15.26 -5.76
CA THR A 87 9.95 14.32 -5.00
C THR A 87 11.08 13.73 -5.85
N GLY A 88 10.95 13.77 -7.18
CA GLY A 88 11.85 13.08 -8.11
C GLY A 88 11.50 11.61 -8.32
N GLU A 89 10.44 11.12 -7.67
CA GLU A 89 9.90 9.79 -7.89
C GLU A 89 9.34 9.63 -9.30
N ILE A 90 9.33 8.38 -9.79
CA ILE A 90 8.74 8.01 -11.09
C ILE A 90 7.39 7.30 -10.95
N ARG A 91 6.93 7.11 -9.71
CA ARG A 91 5.72 6.36 -9.37
C ARG A 91 4.95 7.04 -8.25
N ILE A 92 3.66 6.77 -8.18
CA ILE A 92 2.82 7.11 -7.02
C ILE A 92 3.28 6.24 -5.84
N THR A 93 3.43 6.85 -4.67
CA THR A 93 3.76 6.15 -3.41
C THR A 93 2.59 6.10 -2.44
N ASN A 94 1.45 6.72 -2.75
CA ASN A 94 0.21 6.51 -2.00
C ASN A 94 -0.70 5.50 -2.73
N PRO A 95 -0.89 4.26 -2.22
CA PRO A 95 -1.70 3.25 -2.90
C PRO A 95 -3.15 3.66 -3.17
N ALA A 96 -3.72 4.59 -2.38
CA ALA A 96 -5.07 5.10 -2.60
C ALA A 96 -5.22 5.92 -3.90
N ASP A 97 -4.12 6.47 -4.40
CA ASP A 97 -4.09 7.27 -5.64
C ASP A 97 -3.75 6.45 -6.89
N PHE A 98 -3.58 5.12 -6.75
CA PHE A 98 -3.29 4.23 -7.86
C PHE A 98 -4.43 4.19 -8.88
N GLU A 99 -4.14 3.75 -10.10
CA GLU A 99 -5.16 3.56 -11.15
C GLU A 99 -6.23 2.54 -10.75
N LEU A 100 -5.82 1.46 -10.07
CA LEU A 100 -6.68 0.40 -9.55
C LEU A 100 -6.43 0.24 -8.04
N PRO A 101 -6.92 1.18 -7.21
CA PRO A 101 -6.80 1.09 -5.77
C PRO A 101 -7.83 0.07 -5.25
N PHE A 102 -7.50 -0.61 -4.14
CA PHE A 102 -8.39 -1.58 -3.48
C PHE A 102 -8.94 -2.63 -4.46
N TYR A 103 -8.12 -3.07 -5.43
CA TYR A 103 -8.58 -3.90 -6.54
C TYR A 103 -9.09 -5.28 -6.08
N ALA A 104 -8.47 -5.80 -5.03
CA ALA A 104 -8.95 -6.93 -4.25
C ALA A 104 -8.72 -6.66 -2.77
N GLU A 105 -9.67 -7.09 -1.94
CA GLU A 105 -9.66 -6.85 -0.49
C GLU A 105 -10.18 -8.08 0.26
N ILE A 106 -9.74 -8.23 1.51
CA ILE A 106 -10.28 -9.20 2.47
C ILE A 106 -10.42 -8.56 3.84
N GLN A 107 -11.39 -9.04 4.61
CA GLN A 107 -11.41 -8.85 6.06
C GLN A 107 -10.54 -9.96 6.67
N ASN A 108 -9.49 -9.60 7.39
CA ASN A 108 -8.62 -10.54 8.06
C ASN A 108 -9.28 -11.12 9.31
N GLU A 109 -9.15 -12.43 9.50
CA GLU A 109 -9.51 -13.14 10.72
C GLU A 109 -8.28 -13.42 11.61
N SER A 110 -7.09 -13.12 11.09
CA SER A 110 -5.80 -13.39 11.76
C SER A 110 -5.49 -12.49 12.94
N PHE A 111 -6.27 -11.44 13.19
CA PHE A 111 -6.08 -10.56 14.34
C PHE A 111 -7.40 -9.94 14.77
N SER A 112 -7.48 -9.53 16.03
CA SER A 112 -8.68 -8.87 16.57
C SER A 112 -8.63 -7.38 16.25
N LEU A 113 -9.79 -6.82 15.91
CA LEU A 113 -9.98 -5.38 15.86
C LEU A 113 -9.94 -4.84 17.29
N ASN A 114 -8.88 -4.15 17.64
CA ASN A 114 -8.86 -3.35 18.86
C ASN A 114 -9.60 -2.04 18.56
N PHE A 115 -10.94 -2.08 18.57
CA PHE A 115 -11.71 -0.88 18.86
C PHE A 115 -11.56 -0.63 20.36
N GLU A 116 -10.47 -0.02 20.79
CA GLU A 116 -10.57 0.75 22.02
C GLU A 116 -11.46 1.94 21.67
N GLU A 117 -12.70 1.96 22.20
CA GLU A 117 -13.50 3.18 22.21
C GLU A 117 -12.61 4.27 22.80
N GLU A 118 -12.19 5.24 21.97
CA GLU A 118 -11.56 6.46 22.43
C GLU A 118 -12.47 7.05 23.52
N GLN A 119 -12.12 6.82 24.79
CA GLN A 119 -12.56 7.75 25.81
C GLN A 119 -11.77 9.02 25.53
N GLU A 120 -12.49 10.08 25.17
CA GLU A 120 -11.99 11.45 25.01
C GLU A 120 -11.38 11.93 26.34
N ASP A 121 -10.21 11.42 26.71
CA ASP A 121 -9.37 11.99 27.76
C ASP A 121 -8.37 12.92 27.04
N GLU A 122 -8.68 14.22 27.10
CA GLU A 122 -8.00 15.37 26.45
C GLU A 122 -6.48 15.55 26.76
N ASP A 123 -5.77 14.54 27.30
CA ASP A 123 -4.39 14.71 27.81
C ASP A 123 -3.51 13.44 27.69
N SER A 124 -3.72 12.62 26.67
CA SER A 124 -2.99 11.35 26.49
C SER A 124 -2.10 11.37 25.24
N GLU A 125 -0.80 11.68 25.39
CA GLU A 125 0.25 11.41 24.38
C GLU A 125 0.54 9.89 24.22
N LEU A 126 -0.50 9.05 24.17
CA LEU A 126 -0.40 7.58 24.08
C LEU A 126 -1.08 7.02 22.81
N GLU A 127 -1.19 7.80 21.74
CA GLU A 127 -1.76 7.33 20.47
C GLU A 127 -0.89 6.26 19.76
N ASP A 128 0.36 6.06 20.18
CA ASP A 128 1.34 5.23 19.44
C ASP A 128 1.50 3.78 19.93
N GLU A 129 0.99 3.40 21.10
CA GLU A 129 1.29 2.06 21.64
C GLU A 129 0.41 0.94 21.06
N ALA A 130 -0.80 1.25 20.59
CA ALA A 130 -1.74 0.23 20.09
C ALA A 130 -1.49 -0.19 18.63
N SER A 131 -1.02 0.73 17.76
CA SER A 131 -0.75 0.41 16.35
C SER A 131 0.53 -0.43 16.17
N CYS A 132 1.44 -0.40 17.15
CA CYS A 132 2.73 -1.10 17.16
C CYS A 132 2.62 -2.64 17.26
N VAL A 133 1.54 -3.16 17.87
CA VAL A 133 1.51 -4.53 18.42
C VAL A 133 1.64 -5.63 17.37
N TYR A 134 1.14 -5.43 16.15
CA TYR A 134 1.18 -6.46 15.10
C TYR A 134 2.31 -6.26 14.09
N TRP A 135 2.91 -5.07 14.00
CA TRP A 135 3.89 -4.77 12.96
C TRP A 135 5.16 -5.60 13.05
N GLU A 136 5.62 -5.92 14.26
CA GLU A 136 6.81 -6.78 14.45
C GLU A 136 6.62 -8.16 13.80
N GLU A 137 5.42 -8.73 13.91
CA GLU A 137 5.10 -10.04 13.35
C GLU A 137 4.64 -9.96 11.88
N ALA A 138 3.89 -8.93 11.51
CA ALA A 138 3.30 -8.78 10.19
C ALA A 138 4.29 -8.30 9.12
N THR A 139 5.20 -7.38 9.44
CA THR A 139 6.17 -6.83 8.49
C THR A 139 7.00 -7.91 7.77
N PRO A 140 7.62 -8.88 8.47
CA PRO A 140 8.36 -9.94 7.77
C PRO A 140 7.46 -10.82 6.90
N ILE A 141 6.19 -11.00 7.27
CA ILE A 141 5.20 -11.75 6.46
C ILE A 141 4.85 -10.96 5.21
N LEU A 142 4.52 -9.67 5.32
CA LEU A 142 4.24 -8.78 4.19
C LEU A 142 5.42 -8.74 3.22
N LYS A 143 6.67 -8.64 3.71
CA LYS A 143 7.86 -8.68 2.86
C LYS A 143 7.97 -10.02 2.10
N GLN A 144 7.68 -11.15 2.76
CA GLN A 144 7.67 -12.46 2.10
C GLN A 144 6.56 -12.57 1.04
N VAL A 145 5.35 -12.11 1.36
CA VAL A 145 4.21 -12.12 0.44
C VAL A 145 4.48 -11.20 -0.75
N ALA A 146 5.04 -10.01 -0.54
CA ALA A 146 5.48 -9.10 -1.59
C ALA A 146 6.50 -9.78 -2.52
N ALA A 147 7.46 -10.53 -1.98
CA ALA A 147 8.39 -11.31 -2.79
C ALA A 147 7.72 -12.43 -3.60
N VAL A 148 6.64 -13.04 -3.09
CA VAL A 148 5.80 -13.97 -3.87
C VAL A 148 5.02 -13.24 -4.95
N ALA A 149 4.40 -12.10 -4.62
CA ALA A 149 3.66 -11.25 -5.56
C ALA A 149 4.56 -10.82 -6.73
N TYR A 150 5.78 -10.36 -6.44
CA TYR A 150 6.76 -9.97 -7.43
C TYR A 150 7.06 -11.11 -8.41
N ARG A 151 7.40 -12.30 -7.88
CA ARG A 151 7.72 -13.48 -8.71
C ARG A 151 6.52 -13.93 -9.56
N THR A 152 5.34 -13.97 -8.95
CA THR A 152 4.11 -14.44 -9.59
C THR A 152 3.68 -13.47 -10.70
N ALA A 153 3.66 -12.16 -10.40
CA ALA A 153 3.33 -11.12 -11.37
C ALA A 153 4.26 -11.16 -12.59
N LYS A 154 5.58 -11.27 -12.39
CA LYS A 154 6.53 -11.40 -13.52
C LYS A 154 6.30 -12.63 -14.39
N SER A 155 5.74 -13.70 -13.82
CA SER A 155 5.47 -14.94 -14.57
C SER A 155 4.08 -14.97 -15.20
N GLU A 156 3.11 -14.28 -14.63
CA GLU A 156 1.70 -14.43 -15.00
C GLU A 156 1.09 -13.21 -15.67
N LEU A 157 1.63 -12.01 -15.45
CA LEU A 157 1.10 -10.73 -15.90
C LEU A 157 2.04 -10.07 -16.90
N ASN A 158 1.50 -9.12 -17.66
CA ASN A 158 2.30 -8.17 -18.41
C ASN A 158 2.80 -7.09 -17.44
N VAL A 159 4.09 -7.09 -17.12
CA VAL A 159 4.71 -6.14 -16.17
C VAL A 159 5.65 -5.20 -16.91
N ASP A 160 5.83 -3.99 -16.38
CA ASP A 160 6.81 -3.05 -16.87
C ASP A 160 8.23 -3.64 -16.77
N THR A 161 8.88 -3.85 -17.92
CA THR A 161 10.14 -4.59 -17.97
C THR A 161 11.33 -3.84 -17.37
N GLU A 162 11.23 -2.52 -17.24
CA GLU A 162 12.34 -1.66 -16.83
C GLU A 162 12.29 -1.36 -15.33
N ALA A 163 11.10 -1.06 -14.81
CA ALA A 163 10.95 -0.51 -13.47
C ALA A 163 9.75 -1.07 -12.69
N PHE A 164 9.24 -2.25 -13.06
CA PHE A 164 8.27 -2.96 -12.24
C PHE A 164 8.75 -3.15 -10.79
N GLU A 165 7.86 -2.85 -9.84
CA GLU A 165 8.10 -2.93 -8.40
C GLU A 165 6.87 -3.48 -7.66
N VAL A 166 7.13 -4.10 -6.52
CA VAL A 166 6.10 -4.41 -5.53
C VAL A 166 6.47 -3.69 -4.24
N SER A 167 5.50 -3.06 -3.59
CA SER A 167 5.63 -2.47 -2.28
C SER A 167 4.65 -3.09 -1.29
N TYR A 168 4.88 -2.81 -0.02
CA TYR A 168 3.98 -3.13 1.08
C TYR A 168 3.93 -1.97 2.07
N ASN A 169 2.87 -1.83 2.86
CA ASN A 169 2.86 -0.84 3.95
C ASN A 169 3.58 -1.37 5.21
N GLY A 170 3.96 -0.44 6.07
CA GLY A 170 4.62 -0.71 7.34
C GLY A 170 4.16 0.27 8.41
N PRO A 171 4.83 0.27 9.58
CA PRO A 171 4.39 1.07 10.72
C PRO A 171 4.38 2.58 10.46
N GLU A 172 5.30 3.09 9.64
CA GLU A 172 5.47 4.55 9.46
C GLU A 172 4.97 5.07 8.10
N ASP A 173 4.74 4.17 7.12
CA ASP A 173 4.43 4.58 5.75
C ASP A 173 3.55 3.54 5.03
N TRP A 174 2.77 4.02 4.06
CA TRP A 174 1.95 3.20 3.17
C TRP A 174 2.78 2.52 2.07
N TYR A 175 4.05 2.90 1.90
CA TYR A 175 4.87 2.44 0.79
C TYR A 175 6.32 2.14 1.17
N TYR A 176 6.60 0.86 1.39
CA TYR A 176 7.94 0.31 1.46
C TYR A 176 8.22 -0.50 0.19
N PRO A 177 9.12 -0.04 -0.69
CA PRO A 177 9.49 -0.81 -1.87
C PRO A 177 10.18 -2.12 -1.46
N LEU A 178 9.83 -3.22 -2.11
CA LEU A 178 10.55 -4.48 -1.93
C LEU A 178 11.98 -4.34 -2.47
N GLU A 179 12.95 -4.35 -1.55
CA GLU A 179 14.37 -4.38 -1.88
C GLU A 179 14.70 -5.59 -2.78
N LYS A 180 15.46 -5.34 -3.85
CA LYS A 180 15.83 -6.33 -4.88
C LYS A 180 17.01 -7.21 -4.48
#